data_AF-A8WIK8-F1
#
_entry.id   AF-A8WIK8-F1
#
_cell.length_a   1.000
_cell.length_b   1.000
_cell.length_c   1.000
_cell.angle_alpha   90.00
_cell.angle_beta   90.00
_cell.angle_gamma   90.00
#
_symmetry.space_group_name_H-M   'P 1'
#
loop_
_entity.id
_entity.type
_entity.pdbx_description
1 polymer ?
#
loop_
_entity_poly.entity_id
_entity_poly.type
_entity_poly.pdbx_seq_one_letter_code
_entity_poly.pdbx_strand_id
1 'polypeptide(L)' 'MNKRHSLQRKTTLKWNSNGDLSEIDMLRILDRISAYELNQCELTCDLDE' A
#
# COMPACT_ATOMS: atom_id res chain seq x y z
N MET A 1 -13.62 2.03 19.66
CA MET A 1 -12.29 2.66 19.51
C MET A 1 -12.28 3.36 18.16
N ASN A 2 -12.17 4.69 18.13
CA ASN A 2 -12.12 5.45 16.89
C ASN A 2 -10.81 5.11 16.14
N LYS A 3 -10.87 4.23 15.15
CA LYS A 3 -9.74 3.98 14.24
C LYS A 3 -9.49 5.28 13.47
N ARG A 4 -8.51 6.06 13.92
CA ARG A 4 -7.97 7.15 13.12
C ARG A 4 -7.24 6.49 11.97
N HIS A 5 -7.92 6.32 10.83
CA HIS A 5 -7.25 5.89 9.60
C HIS A 5 -6.08 6.83 9.39
N SER A 6 -4.85 6.32 9.50
CA SER A 6 -3.66 7.12 9.23
C SER A 6 -3.83 7.70 7.85
N LEU A 7 -3.80 9.03 7.72
CA LEU A 7 -3.87 9.72 6.44
C LEU A 7 -2.95 9.00 5.45
N GLN A 8 -3.55 8.33 4.46
CA GLN A 8 -2.81 7.62 3.43
C GLN A 8 -1.88 8.65 2.78
N ARG A 9 -0.60 8.59 3.11
CA ARG A 9 0.38 9.50 2.55
C ARG A 9 0.50 9.14 1.08
N LYS A 10 -0.01 10.01 0.21
CA LYS A 10 0.23 9.94 -1.23
C LYS A 10 1.74 10.09 -1.45
N THR A 11 2.44 8.98 -1.59
CA THR A 11 3.84 8.97 -2.00
C THR A 11 3.87 8.81 -3.51
N THR A 12 4.41 9.80 -4.23
CA THR A 12 4.59 9.68 -5.68
C THR A 12 5.67 8.63 -5.96
N LEU A 13 5.30 7.59 -6.71
CA LEU A 13 6.23 6.57 -7.21
C LEU A 13 7.11 7.17 -8.30
N LYS A 14 8.42 6.93 -8.24
CA LYS A 14 9.36 7.34 -9.29
C LYS A 14 9.50 6.21 -10.31
N TRP A 15 9.17 6.55 -11.55
CA TRP A 15 9.36 5.70 -12.71
C TRP A 15 10.61 6.14 -13.48
N ASN A 16 11.35 5.17 -13.98
CA ASN A 16 12.48 5.37 -14.87
C ASN A 16 11.97 5.59 -16.30
N SER A 17 12.80 6.16 -17.17
CA SER A 17 12.42 6.44 -18.57
C SER A 17 12.13 5.19 -19.40
N ASN A 18 12.53 4.01 -18.94
CA ASN A 18 12.25 2.73 -19.56
C ASN A 18 10.88 2.14 -19.15
N GLY A 19 10.14 2.81 -18.27
CA GLY A 19 8.84 2.35 -17.77
C GLY A 19 8.91 1.48 -16.52
N ASP A 20 10.11 1.19 -16.00
CA ASP A 20 10.28 0.46 -14.74
C ASP A 20 10.17 1.38 -13.53
N LEU A 21 9.81 0.80 -12.38
CA LEU A 21 9.88 1.50 -11.11
C LEU A 21 11.34 1.69 -10.68
N SER A 22 11.65 2.81 -10.04
CA SER A 22 12.98 3.00 -9.45
C SER A 22 13.28 1.90 -8.41
N GLU A 23 14.52 1.43 -8.36
CA GLU A 23 14.94 0.35 -7.45
C GLU A 23 14.58 0.65 -5.99
N ILE A 24 14.75 1.90 -5.57
CA ILE A 24 14.40 2.38 -4.22
C ILE A 24 12.90 2.22 -3.96
N ASP A 25 12.05 2.61 -4.90
CA ASP A 25 10.61 2.50 -4.73
C ASP A 25 10.13 1.05 -4.83
N MET A 26 10.81 0.20 -5.60
CA MET A 26 10.55 -1.24 -5.61
C MET A 26 10.84 -1.87 -4.24
N LEU A 27 11.99 -1.56 -3.64
CA LEU A 27 12.33 -2.03 -2.29
C LEU A 27 11.33 -1.54 -1.24
N ARG A 28 10.91 -0.27 -1.31
CA ARG A 28 9.87 0.28 -0.41
C ARG A 28 8.53 -0.43 -0.53
N ILE A 29 8.15 -0.84 -1.72
CA ILE A 29 6.91 -1.60 -1.94
C ILE A 29 7.05 -3.01 -1.34
N LEU A 30 8.16 -3.70 -1.61
CA LEU A 30 8.41 -5.04 -1.06
C LEU A 30 8.42 -5.04 0.46
N ASP A 31 9.09 -4.06 1.07
CA ASP A 31 9.11 -3.85 2.52
C ASP A 31 7.69 -3.66 3.08
N ARG A 32 6.87 -2.81 2.44
CA ARG A 32 5.47 -2.60 2.86
C ARG A 32 4.59 -3.84 2.69
N ILE A 33 4.73 -4.59 1.59
CA ILE A 33 3.97 -5.83 1.35
C ILE A 33 4.37 -6.93 2.34
N SER A 34 5.63 -6.92 2.81
CA SER A 34 6.09 -7.85 3.84
C SER A 34 5.43 -7.61 5.21
N ALA A 35 4.84 -6.43 5.43
CA ALA A 35 4.12 -6.12 6.67
C ALA A 35 2.79 -6.89 6.75
N TYR A 36 2.61 -7.65 7.84
CA TYR A 36 1.43 -8.48 8.08
C TYR A 36 0.11 -7.70 8.02
N GLU A 37 0.12 -6.44 8.44
CA GLU A 37 -1.05 -5.56 8.46
C GLU A 37 -1.52 -5.13 7.06
N LEU A 38 -0.65 -5.22 6.04
CA LEU A 38 -0.99 -4.87 4.65
C LEU A 38 -1.68 -6.01 3.88
N ASN A 39 -1.68 -7.23 4.44
CA ASN A 39 -2.39 -8.39 3.88
C ASN A 39 -3.87 -8.44 4.28
N GLN A 40 -4.35 -7.46 5.05
CA GLN A 40 -5.76 -7.38 5.43
C GLN A 40 -6.45 -6.31 4.59
N CYS A 41 -7.31 -6.76 3.67
CA CYS A 41 -8.21 -5.86 2.98
C CYS A 41 -9.38 -5.54 3.93
N GLU A 42 -9.56 -4.27 4.31
CA GLU A 42 -10.73 -3.83 5.10
C GLU A 42 -12.04 -3.90 4.28
N LEU A 43 -11.97 -4.30 3.00
CA LEU A 43 -13.11 -4.71 2.20
C LEU A 43 -13.51 -6.16 2.55
N THR A 44 -13.84 -6.41 3.81
CA THR A 44 -14.97 -7.30 4.06
C THR A 44 -16.17 -6.51 3.58
N CYS A 45 -16.48 -6.61 2.28
CA CYS A 45 -17.78 -6.20 1.78
C CYS A 45 -18.77 -6.89 2.71
N ASP A 46 -19.56 -6.09 3.44
CA ASP A 46 -20.76 -6.57 4.10
C ASP A 46 -21.59 -7.22 2.98
N LEU A 47 -21.44 -8.54 2.83
CA LEU A 47 -22.37 -9.35 2.06
C LEU A 47 -23.62 -9.39 2.95
N ASP A 48 -24.40 -8.32 2.85
CA ASP A 48 -25.77 -8.31 3.37
C ASP A 48 -26.48 -9.55 2.79
N GLU A 49 -27.01 -10.38 3.69
CA GLU A 49 -27.71 -11.66 3.48
C GLU A 49 -28.82 -11.62 2.41
#